data_AF-A0A535VIN1-F1
#
_entry.id   AF-A0A535VIN1-F1
#
_cell.length_a   1.000
_cell.length_b   1.000
_cell.length_c   1.000
_cell.angle_alpha   90.00
_cell.angle_beta   90.00
_cell.angle_gamma   90.00
#
_symmetry.space_group_name_H-M   'P 1'
#
loop_
_entity.id
_entity.type
_entity.pdbx_description
1 polymer ?
#
loop_
_entity_poly.entity_id
_entity_poly.type
_entity_poly.pdbx_seq_one_letter_code
_entity_poly.pdbx_strand_id
1 'polypeptide(L)'
;MQCISCGTALQPGMSNCPRCGAPIPSSAPPPSSPGGNTDSTIPADFGPFRETASAAPASPLGGIPPQNIYTTGTAQDTIPANRSISPYDPYAGQPYIANPPSYVPPAPPAPQPLPKQRRGLSKGMLILLVILVLLVIVGSSIVYYFSIPYPAQIRAQATATAQARTNAVATATAHVIQHENATATAQAQATLTAQQNIYDKATSGIPVVTDSLANNSQLNWNQYDSANNGGCNFTGGMYHVKELDTGYFQPCFAQSSNFSNFTLQVQMTIFSGEYGGLIFRADSQNSKFYLLQIGTASSYELFTYFNNSGNNSKTLLTSYSSAIKGLNQPNLLTLIARGNQLTLFVNKHYVDTVSNGTYKTGQIGFIAYDNTIPSDVAYNNLQIWRL
;
A
#
# COMPACT_ATOMS: atom_id res chain seq x y z
N MET A 1 41.02 12.59 -12.52
CA MET A 1 40.69 11.18 -12.11
C MET A 1 41.98 10.53 -11.59
N GLN A 2 41.94 9.48 -10.77
CA GLN A 2 43.15 8.74 -10.35
C GLN A 2 43.10 7.32 -10.90
N CYS A 3 44.26 6.76 -11.28
CA CYS A 3 44.35 5.40 -11.77
C CYS A 3 44.02 4.43 -10.64
N ILE A 4 43.00 3.59 -10.84
CA ILE A 4 42.55 2.62 -9.83
C ILE A 4 43.65 1.60 -9.49
N SER A 5 44.55 1.30 -10.43
CA SER A 5 45.60 0.30 -10.23
C SER A 5 46.83 0.81 -9.48
N CYS A 6 47.13 2.12 -9.48
CA CYS A 6 48.36 2.64 -8.84
C CYS A 6 48.24 4.02 -8.18
N GLY A 7 47.03 4.60 -8.12
CA GLY A 7 46.74 5.87 -7.45
C GLY A 7 47.28 7.12 -8.16
N THR A 8 47.92 6.99 -9.32
CA THR A 8 48.51 8.14 -10.04
C THR A 8 47.43 9.03 -10.65
N ALA A 9 47.56 10.35 -10.52
CA ALA A 9 46.63 11.32 -11.11
C ALA A 9 46.65 11.25 -12.64
N LEU A 10 45.47 11.23 -13.25
CA LEU A 10 45.23 11.09 -14.67
C LEU A 10 44.63 12.37 -15.27
N GLN A 11 45.19 12.80 -16.40
CA GLN A 11 44.67 13.85 -17.27
C GLN A 11 43.54 13.33 -18.18
N PRO A 12 42.56 14.17 -18.59
CA PRO A 12 41.47 13.78 -19.49
C PRO A 12 41.99 13.29 -20.86
N GLY A 13 41.37 12.25 -21.42
CA GLY A 13 41.67 11.73 -22.77
C GLY A 13 42.78 10.66 -22.85
N MET A 14 43.34 10.21 -21.73
CA MET A 14 44.33 9.14 -21.71
C MET A 14 43.66 7.76 -21.70
N SER A 15 44.12 6.85 -22.57
CA SER A 15 43.64 5.47 -22.66
C SER A 15 44.32 4.52 -21.67
N ASN A 16 45.61 4.75 -21.36
CA ASN A 16 46.39 3.92 -20.45
C ASN A 16 47.12 4.80 -19.42
N CYS A 17 47.29 4.30 -18.19
CA CYS A 17 48.01 5.01 -17.14
C CYS A 17 49.52 5.10 -17.46
N PRO A 18 50.14 6.29 -17.45
CA PRO A 18 51.54 6.47 -17.84
C PRO A 18 52.54 5.86 -16.85
N ARG A 19 52.12 5.53 -15.63
CA ARG A 19 53.02 4.99 -14.59
C ARG A 19 53.02 3.47 -14.52
N CYS A 20 51.88 2.82 -14.73
CA CYS A 20 51.74 1.36 -14.58
C CYS A 20 51.20 0.64 -15.82
N GLY A 21 50.86 1.38 -16.89
CA GLY A 21 50.36 0.81 -18.14
C GLY A 21 48.91 0.29 -18.10
N ALA A 22 48.22 0.38 -16.95
CA ALA A 22 46.86 -0.12 -16.80
C ALA A 22 45.86 0.68 -17.68
N PRO A 23 44.94 0.02 -18.40
CA PRO A 23 43.92 0.70 -19.21
C PRO A 23 42.94 1.45 -18.32
N ILE A 24 42.54 2.65 -18.75
CA ILE A 24 41.60 3.53 -18.04
C ILE A 24 40.23 3.31 -18.67
N PRO A 25 39.19 2.91 -17.91
CA PRO A 25 37.84 2.77 -18.44
C PRO A 25 37.35 4.15 -18.90
N SER A 26 37.15 4.34 -20.20
CA SER A 26 36.59 5.58 -20.73
C SER A 26 35.12 5.66 -20.36
N SER A 27 34.72 6.72 -19.66
CA SER A 27 33.33 7.18 -19.72
C SER A 27 33.05 7.54 -21.18
N ALA A 28 32.10 6.86 -21.81
CA ALA A 28 31.74 7.07 -23.20
C ALA A 28 31.52 8.57 -23.49
N PRO A 29 32.05 9.10 -24.60
CA PRO A 29 31.71 10.47 -25.01
C PRO A 29 30.20 10.54 -25.31
N PRO A 30 29.57 11.72 -25.16
CA PRO A 30 28.16 11.89 -25.52
C PRO A 30 27.99 11.53 -27.01
N PRO A 31 27.01 10.69 -27.38
CA PRO A 31 26.75 10.41 -28.78
C PRO A 31 26.33 11.70 -29.49
N SER A 32 27.08 12.02 -30.55
CA SER A 32 26.68 12.99 -31.56
C SER A 32 25.43 12.49 -32.26
N SER A 33 24.53 13.41 -32.61
CA SER A 33 23.24 13.17 -33.26
C SER A 33 23.34 12.12 -34.39
N PRO A 34 22.50 11.07 -34.40
CA PRO A 34 22.40 10.18 -35.55
C PRO A 34 21.77 10.92 -36.74
N GLY A 35 22.35 10.70 -37.92
CA GLY A 35 21.99 11.35 -39.17
C GLY A 35 20.53 11.13 -39.57
N GLY A 36 20.01 12.13 -40.29
CA GLY A 36 18.64 12.18 -40.78
C GLY A 36 18.22 10.92 -41.54
N ASN A 37 17.08 10.40 -41.13
CA ASN A 37 16.20 9.51 -41.87
C ASN A 37 15.94 10.08 -43.29
N THR A 38 16.15 9.27 -44.34
CA THR A 38 15.93 9.66 -45.75
C THR A 38 14.60 9.15 -46.34
N ASP A 39 13.73 8.55 -45.53
CA ASP A 39 12.39 8.12 -45.90
C ASP A 39 11.36 9.25 -45.65
N SER A 40 10.80 9.76 -46.73
CA SER A 40 9.84 10.88 -46.72
C SER A 40 8.48 10.51 -46.12
N THR A 41 8.26 9.26 -45.73
CA THR A 41 7.03 8.79 -45.05
C THR A 41 7.13 8.80 -43.52
N ILE A 42 8.31 9.08 -42.97
CA ILE A 42 8.57 9.11 -41.53
C ILE A 42 8.78 10.58 -41.10
N PRO A 43 7.94 11.13 -40.20
CA PRO A 43 8.17 12.47 -39.66
C PRO A 43 9.54 12.57 -38.99
N ALA A 44 10.26 13.67 -39.23
CA ALA A 44 11.65 13.87 -38.78
C ALA A 44 11.87 13.86 -37.25
N ASP A 45 10.80 13.75 -36.45
CA ASP A 45 10.79 13.66 -34.97
C ASP A 45 10.38 12.27 -34.43
N PHE A 46 10.27 11.25 -35.30
CA PHE A 46 10.04 9.87 -34.89
C PHE A 46 11.35 9.24 -34.34
N GLY A 47 11.55 9.41 -33.03
CA GLY A 47 12.62 8.81 -32.21
C GLY A 47 12.11 8.48 -30.80
N PRO A 48 12.78 7.58 -30.05
CA PRO A 48 12.13 6.68 -29.10
C PRO A 48 11.65 7.38 -27.82
N PHE A 49 10.49 6.94 -27.29
CA PHE A 49 9.84 7.53 -26.13
C PHE A 49 10.45 7.00 -24.83
N ARG A 50 11.14 7.85 -24.08
CA ARG A 50 11.77 7.45 -22.82
C ARG A 50 10.76 7.46 -21.68
N GLU A 51 10.43 6.33 -21.08
CA GLU A 51 9.65 6.29 -19.83
C GLU A 51 10.56 6.55 -18.61
N THR A 52 9.98 7.12 -17.56
CA THR A 52 10.59 7.08 -16.23
C THR A 52 10.09 5.86 -15.48
N ALA A 53 11.02 5.10 -14.90
CA ALA A 53 10.71 4.03 -13.96
C ALA A 53 9.65 4.50 -12.94
N SER A 54 8.52 3.80 -12.92
CA SER A 54 7.44 4.03 -11.96
C SER A 54 8.01 3.90 -10.55
N ALA A 55 7.80 4.92 -9.71
CA ALA A 55 8.05 4.80 -8.28
C ALA A 55 7.08 3.74 -7.75
N ALA A 56 7.62 2.64 -7.25
CA ALA A 56 6.83 1.62 -6.56
C ALA A 56 5.91 2.30 -5.53
N PRO A 57 4.59 2.05 -5.54
CA PRO A 57 3.73 2.57 -4.50
C PRO A 57 4.17 1.98 -3.17
N ALA A 58 4.48 2.85 -2.20
CA ALA A 58 4.57 2.45 -0.81
C ALA A 58 3.24 1.79 -0.42
N SER A 59 3.33 0.60 0.18
CA SER A 59 2.20 -0.15 0.71
C SER A 59 1.26 0.75 1.53
N PRO A 60 -0.08 0.65 1.38
CA PRO A 60 -0.99 1.35 2.28
C PRO A 60 -1.08 0.58 3.60
N LEU A 61 -0.16 0.87 4.53
CA LEU A 61 -0.45 0.65 5.95
C LEU A 61 -1.34 1.81 6.42
N GLY A 62 -2.52 1.46 6.91
CA GLY A 62 -3.66 2.34 7.17
C GLY A 62 -3.33 3.66 7.85
N GLY A 63 -3.71 4.76 7.19
CA GLY A 63 -3.77 6.09 7.77
C GLY A 63 -5.13 6.31 8.43
N ILE A 64 -5.13 6.48 9.75
CA ILE A 64 -6.25 7.03 10.53
C ILE A 64 -6.20 8.57 10.37
N PRO A 65 -7.31 9.26 10.08
CA PRO A 65 -7.30 10.73 9.94
C PRO A 65 -7.14 11.46 11.29
N PRO A 66 -6.64 12.72 11.27
CA PRO A 66 -6.23 13.46 12.46
C PRO A 66 -7.43 14.10 13.19
N GLN A 67 -7.44 14.03 14.52
CA GLN A 67 -8.37 14.78 15.36
C GLN A 67 -7.61 15.92 16.06
N ASN A 68 -7.95 17.15 15.68
CA ASN A 68 -7.65 18.37 16.42
C ASN A 68 -8.58 18.44 17.64
N ILE A 69 -8.05 18.49 18.87
CA ILE A 69 -8.77 19.08 20.01
C ILE A 69 -7.82 19.92 20.86
N TYR A 70 -8.32 21.12 21.16
CA TYR A 70 -7.74 22.20 21.94
C TYR A 70 -7.39 21.81 23.38
N THR A 71 -6.43 22.56 23.91
CA THR A 71 -5.97 22.66 25.29
C THR A 71 -7.07 23.06 26.28
N THR A 72 -7.06 22.49 27.49
CA THR A 72 -6.89 23.16 28.81
C THR A 72 -7.35 22.27 29.98
N GLY A 73 -6.62 22.32 31.11
CA GLY A 73 -7.19 22.05 32.45
C GLY A 73 -6.70 20.83 33.23
N THR A 74 -5.54 20.97 33.88
CA THR A 74 -5.14 20.45 35.21
C THR A 74 -5.98 19.36 35.93
N ALA A 75 -5.34 18.25 36.32
CA ALA A 75 -5.09 17.86 37.73
C ALA A 75 -4.54 16.42 37.86
N GLN A 76 -3.26 16.36 38.21
CA GLN A 76 -2.55 15.45 39.11
C GLN A 76 -3.40 14.42 39.92
N ASP A 77 -3.13 13.12 39.78
CA ASP A 77 -2.50 12.27 40.83
C ASP A 77 -2.42 10.76 40.50
N THR A 78 -1.17 10.26 40.61
CA THR A 78 -0.65 8.97 41.15
C THR A 78 -1.40 7.60 41.03
N ILE A 79 -0.83 6.68 40.21
CA ILE A 79 -0.17 5.35 40.49
C ILE A 79 -0.94 4.26 41.33
N PRO A 80 -0.77 2.89 41.17
CA PRO A 80 -0.12 2.05 40.14
C PRO A 80 -0.98 0.87 39.60
N ALA A 81 -0.53 0.30 38.47
CA ALA A 81 -0.84 -1.07 38.05
C ALA A 81 0.20 -2.08 38.60
N ASN A 82 -0.31 -3.17 39.18
CA ASN A 82 0.43 -4.34 39.63
C ASN A 82 0.70 -5.29 38.44
N ARG A 83 1.96 -5.61 38.17
CA ARG A 83 2.37 -6.84 37.49
C ARG A 83 3.65 -7.41 38.09
N SER A 84 3.50 -8.64 38.53
CA SER A 84 4.49 -9.61 39.00
C SER A 84 5.61 -9.92 38.01
N ILE A 85 6.84 -10.09 38.52
CA ILE A 85 7.84 -11.11 38.13
C ILE A 85 8.72 -11.36 39.37
N SER A 86 8.94 -12.63 39.70
CA SER A 86 10.00 -13.15 40.59
C SER A 86 11.00 -13.91 39.69
N PRO A 87 12.19 -14.40 40.09
CA PRO A 87 13.08 -14.14 41.24
C PRO A 87 14.55 -13.86 40.80
N TYR A 88 15.40 -13.26 41.65
CA TYR A 88 16.83 -13.65 41.74
C TYR A 88 17.50 -13.09 43.00
N ASP A 89 18.23 -13.95 43.68
CA ASP A 89 19.14 -13.71 44.81
C ASP A 89 20.53 -13.29 44.27
N PRO A 90 21.24 -12.36 44.91
CA PRO A 90 22.63 -12.69 45.19
C PRO A 90 23.13 -12.28 46.59
N TYR A 91 23.78 -13.25 47.22
CA TYR A 91 24.65 -13.13 48.39
C TYR A 91 25.73 -12.05 48.29
N ALA A 92 25.90 -11.29 49.39
CA ALA A 92 27.15 -10.81 50.04
C ALA A 92 26.79 -9.56 50.88
N GLY A 93 27.16 -9.34 52.15
CA GLY A 93 28.04 -10.01 53.10
C GLY A 93 28.44 -8.95 54.16
N GLN A 94 28.05 -9.18 55.42
CA GLN A 94 28.63 -8.65 56.69
C GLN A 94 28.56 -7.13 56.99
N PRO A 95 28.85 -6.67 58.25
CA PRO A 95 29.05 -7.38 59.51
C PRO A 95 28.17 -6.90 60.69
N TYR A 96 28.17 -7.75 61.69
CA TYR A 96 27.53 -7.70 63.00
C TYR A 96 28.25 -6.71 63.93
N ILE A 97 27.48 -5.86 64.62
CA ILE A 97 27.93 -5.18 65.83
C ILE A 97 27.08 -5.71 66.99
N ALA A 98 27.77 -6.39 67.89
CA ALA A 98 27.25 -6.95 69.13
C ALA A 98 26.93 -5.82 70.12
N ASN A 99 25.84 -5.99 70.88
CA ASN A 99 25.73 -5.37 72.19
C ASN A 99 25.08 -6.33 73.22
N PRO A 100 25.55 -6.29 74.47
CA PRO A 100 25.63 -7.46 75.35
C PRO A 100 24.39 -7.73 76.23
N PRO A 101 24.22 -8.95 76.74
CA PRO A 101 23.18 -9.28 77.72
C PRO A 101 23.57 -8.76 79.10
N SER A 102 22.76 -7.86 79.67
CA SER A 102 22.90 -7.44 81.05
C SER A 102 22.25 -8.46 81.99
N TYR A 103 23.08 -9.32 82.57
CA TYR A 103 22.74 -10.19 83.69
C TYR A 103 22.65 -9.33 84.97
N VAL A 104 21.52 -9.38 85.67
CA VAL A 104 21.32 -8.71 86.97
C VAL A 104 21.15 -9.80 88.05
N PRO A 105 21.80 -9.71 89.22
CA PRO A 105 21.91 -10.80 90.19
C PRO A 105 20.63 -11.01 91.02
N PRO A 106 20.44 -12.20 91.64
CA PRO A 106 19.32 -12.45 92.54
C PRO A 106 19.56 -11.83 93.92
N ALA A 107 18.57 -11.13 94.45
CA ALA A 107 18.55 -10.60 95.82
C ALA A 107 17.61 -11.44 96.74
N PRO A 108 17.98 -11.68 98.01
CA PRO A 108 17.21 -12.51 98.95
C PRO A 108 15.99 -11.81 99.60
N PRO A 109 15.08 -12.56 100.26
CA PRO A 109 13.71 -12.14 100.54
C PRO A 109 13.49 -11.55 101.95
N ALA A 110 12.49 -10.66 102.08
CA ALA A 110 11.60 -10.44 103.24
C ALA A 110 10.75 -9.16 103.03
N PRO A 111 9.66 -8.89 103.79
CA PRO A 111 8.60 -9.74 104.33
C PRO A 111 7.20 -9.35 103.79
N GLN A 112 6.23 -10.26 103.91
CA GLN A 112 4.84 -10.07 103.49
C GLN A 112 4.08 -9.02 104.33
N PRO A 113 3.30 -8.13 103.69
CA PRO A 113 2.10 -7.57 104.29
C PRO A 113 0.85 -8.16 103.60
N LEU A 114 0.08 -8.87 104.43
CA LEU A 114 -1.39 -9.03 104.50
C LEU A 114 -2.25 -8.69 103.26
N PRO A 115 -3.25 -9.55 102.96
CA PRO A 115 -4.12 -9.40 101.79
C PRO A 115 -4.99 -8.14 101.92
N LYS A 116 -4.68 -7.10 101.14
CA LYS A 116 -5.65 -6.03 100.88
C LYS A 116 -6.73 -6.62 99.99
N GLN A 117 -7.85 -6.98 100.62
CA GLN A 117 -9.10 -7.35 99.98
C GLN A 117 -9.29 -6.55 98.70
N ARG A 118 -9.37 -7.26 97.57
CA ARG A 118 -10.06 -6.75 96.40
C ARG A 118 -11.43 -6.31 96.90
N ARG A 119 -11.66 -5.00 97.00
CA ARG A 119 -13.02 -4.46 97.08
C ARG A 119 -13.70 -4.99 95.83
N GLY A 120 -14.50 -6.04 96.00
CA GLY A 120 -15.26 -6.65 94.93
C GLY A 120 -15.97 -5.53 94.19
N LEU A 121 -15.83 -5.53 92.86
CA LEU A 121 -16.60 -4.63 92.03
C LEU A 121 -18.03 -4.63 92.55
N SER A 122 -18.53 -3.46 92.96
CA SER A 122 -19.94 -3.30 93.31
C SER A 122 -20.77 -3.95 92.22
N LYS A 123 -21.82 -4.69 92.59
CA LYS A 123 -22.69 -5.38 91.61
C LYS A 123 -23.15 -4.42 90.50
N GLY A 124 -23.31 -3.13 90.79
CA GLY A 124 -23.58 -2.08 89.79
C GLY A 124 -22.44 -1.81 88.79
N MET A 125 -21.17 -1.83 89.22
CA MET A 125 -20.00 -1.66 88.33
C MET A 125 -19.79 -2.89 87.44
N LEU A 126 -20.14 -4.08 87.93
CA LEU A 126 -20.08 -5.31 87.14
C LEU A 126 -21.18 -5.33 86.07
N ILE A 127 -22.40 -4.90 86.41
CA ILE A 127 -23.50 -4.70 85.44
C ILE A 127 -23.10 -3.65 84.39
N LEU A 128 -22.50 -2.53 84.81
CA LEU A 128 -22.06 -1.48 83.89
C LEU A 128 -20.96 -1.95 82.93
N LEU A 129 -19.98 -2.74 83.38
CA LEU A 129 -18.97 -3.33 82.51
C LEU A 129 -19.55 -4.36 81.54
N VAL A 130 -20.51 -5.17 81.96
CA VAL A 130 -21.20 -6.12 81.06
C VAL A 130 -21.96 -5.36 79.97
N ILE A 131 -22.66 -4.27 80.32
CA ILE A 131 -23.34 -3.41 79.34
C ILE A 131 -22.33 -2.77 78.38
N LEU A 132 -21.19 -2.28 78.87
CA LEU A 132 -20.13 -1.69 78.05
C LEU A 132 -19.54 -2.71 77.06
N VAL A 133 -19.27 -3.94 77.51
CA VAL A 133 -18.77 -5.01 76.65
C VAL A 133 -19.79 -5.38 75.58
N LEU A 134 -21.08 -5.46 75.92
CA LEU A 134 -22.14 -5.70 74.94
C LEU A 134 -22.24 -4.58 73.91
N LEU A 135 -22.12 -3.31 74.33
CA LEU A 135 -22.10 -2.17 73.42
C LEU A 135 -20.88 -2.19 72.49
N VAL A 136 -19.71 -2.58 72.99
CA VAL A 136 -18.50 -2.73 72.16
C VAL A 136 -18.67 -3.86 71.15
N ILE A 137 -19.20 -5.01 71.55
CA ILE A 137 -19.42 -6.14 70.63
C ILE A 137 -20.42 -5.74 69.53
N VAL A 138 -21.54 -5.11 69.88
CA VAL A 138 -22.54 -4.65 68.91
C VAL A 138 -21.96 -3.56 68.00
N GLY A 139 -21.25 -2.58 68.57
CA GLY A 139 -20.58 -1.52 67.82
C GLY A 139 -19.51 -2.04 66.86
N SER A 140 -18.65 -2.95 67.30
CA SER A 140 -17.63 -3.60 66.46
C SER A 140 -18.24 -4.46 65.36
N SER A 141 -19.37 -5.13 65.63
CA SER A 141 -20.08 -5.93 64.62
C SER A 141 -20.67 -5.04 63.52
N ILE A 142 -21.26 -3.91 63.91
CA ILE A 142 -21.78 -2.88 63.00
C ILE A 142 -20.63 -2.30 62.17
N VAL A 143 -19.54 -1.87 62.81
CA VAL A 143 -18.37 -1.32 62.12
C VAL A 143 -17.77 -2.34 61.15
N TYR A 144 -17.61 -3.60 61.54
CA TYR A 144 -17.12 -4.68 60.66
C TYR A 144 -18.02 -4.86 59.43
N TYR A 145 -19.35 -4.89 59.63
CA TYR A 145 -20.31 -5.01 58.53
C TYR A 145 -20.26 -3.83 57.56
N PHE A 146 -20.16 -2.60 58.07
CA PHE A 146 -20.08 -1.41 57.23
C PHE A 146 -18.70 -1.19 56.59
N SER A 147 -17.63 -1.79 57.13
CA SER A 147 -16.27 -1.61 56.61
C SER A 147 -15.82 -2.71 55.63
N ILE A 148 -16.40 -3.91 55.68
CA ILE A 148 -15.96 -5.03 54.82
C ILE A 148 -17.03 -5.49 53.80
N PRO A 149 -18.16 -6.11 54.21
CA PRO A 149 -19.12 -6.66 53.25
C PRO A 149 -19.93 -5.58 52.52
N TYR A 150 -20.30 -4.48 53.19
CA TYR A 150 -21.10 -3.42 52.56
C TYR A 150 -20.36 -2.70 51.41
N PRO A 151 -19.09 -2.24 51.57
CA PRO A 151 -18.34 -1.65 50.47
C PRO A 151 -18.04 -2.65 49.35
N ALA A 152 -17.85 -3.94 49.68
CA ALA A 152 -17.64 -4.99 48.68
C ALA A 152 -18.86 -5.18 47.77
N GLN A 153 -20.08 -5.13 48.31
CA GLN A 153 -21.32 -5.20 47.53
C GLN A 153 -21.48 -3.99 46.59
N ILE A 154 -21.22 -2.78 47.08
CA ILE A 154 -21.29 -1.56 46.26
C ILE A 154 -20.23 -1.60 45.14
N ARG A 155 -19.00 -2.05 45.44
CA ARG A 155 -17.95 -2.25 44.43
C ARG A 155 -18.35 -3.30 43.40
N ALA A 156 -18.93 -4.42 43.83
CA ALA A 156 -19.40 -5.47 42.90
C ALA A 156 -20.49 -4.94 41.95
N GLN A 157 -21.45 -4.15 42.45
CA GLN A 157 -22.47 -3.51 41.62
C GLN A 157 -21.89 -2.47 40.65
N ALA A 158 -20.94 -1.64 41.13
CA ALA A 158 -20.25 -0.67 40.29
C ALA A 158 -19.44 -1.36 39.17
N THR A 159 -18.71 -2.43 39.50
CA THR A 159 -17.97 -3.24 38.52
C THR A 159 -18.92 -3.92 37.53
N ALA A 160 -20.03 -4.50 37.98
CA ALA A 160 -21.03 -5.11 37.10
C ALA A 160 -21.65 -4.08 36.14
N THR A 161 -21.94 -2.87 36.63
CA THR A 161 -22.48 -1.78 35.80
C THR A 161 -21.44 -1.27 34.81
N ALA A 162 -20.19 -1.11 35.23
CA ALA A 162 -19.09 -0.74 34.34
C ALA A 162 -18.89 -1.78 33.24
N GLN A 163 -18.90 -3.08 33.61
CA GLN A 163 -18.73 -4.18 32.67
C GLN A 163 -19.93 -4.31 31.71
N ALA A 164 -21.16 -4.09 32.18
CA ALA A 164 -22.34 -4.04 31.32
C ALA A 164 -22.26 -2.90 30.30
N ARG A 165 -21.79 -1.71 30.72
CA ARG A 165 -21.56 -0.58 29.80
C ARG A 165 -20.47 -0.87 28.79
N THR A 166 -19.33 -1.44 29.20
CA THR A 166 -18.27 -1.79 28.25
C THR A 166 -18.74 -2.86 27.25
N ASN A 167 -19.51 -3.84 27.71
CA ASN A 167 -20.07 -4.87 26.82
C ASN A 167 -21.09 -4.27 25.86
N ALA A 168 -21.98 -3.39 26.32
CA ALA A 168 -22.96 -2.71 25.46
C ALA A 168 -22.28 -1.85 24.39
N VAL A 169 -21.23 -1.11 24.76
CA VAL A 169 -20.43 -0.31 23.81
C VAL A 169 -19.71 -1.23 22.82
N ALA A 170 -19.09 -2.31 23.27
CA ALA A 170 -18.40 -3.26 22.40
C ALA A 170 -19.35 -3.95 21.39
N THR A 171 -20.57 -4.29 21.82
CA THR A 171 -21.59 -4.86 20.94
C THR A 171 -22.10 -3.80 19.95
N ALA A 172 -22.33 -2.56 20.39
CA ALA A 172 -22.75 -1.47 19.51
C ALA A 172 -21.69 -1.15 18.44
N THR A 173 -20.41 -1.08 18.82
CA THR A 173 -19.32 -0.85 17.85
C THR A 173 -19.16 -2.00 16.87
N ALA A 174 -19.29 -3.26 17.32
CA ALA A 174 -19.27 -4.42 16.43
C ALA A 174 -20.41 -4.37 15.41
N HIS A 175 -21.62 -3.99 15.82
CA HIS A 175 -22.75 -3.85 14.90
C HIS A 175 -22.54 -2.73 13.87
N VAL A 176 -21.99 -1.58 14.28
CA VAL A 176 -21.69 -0.48 13.35
C VAL A 176 -20.65 -0.92 12.31
N ILE A 177 -19.55 -1.55 12.73
CA ILE A 177 -18.52 -2.05 11.81
C ILE A 177 -19.09 -3.08 10.82
N GLN A 178 -19.93 -4.01 11.30
CA GLN A 178 -20.56 -4.98 10.41
C GLN A 178 -21.51 -4.32 9.40
N HIS A 179 -22.29 -3.32 9.82
CA HIS A 179 -23.20 -2.62 8.94
C HIS A 179 -22.47 -1.76 7.89
N GLU A 180 -21.41 -1.06 8.29
CA GLU A 180 -20.56 -0.29 7.37
C GLU A 180 -19.88 -1.22 6.35
N ASN A 181 -19.32 -2.34 6.79
CA ASN A 181 -18.70 -3.33 5.89
C ASN A 181 -19.71 -3.96 4.92
N ALA A 182 -20.92 -4.30 5.40
CA ALA A 182 -21.98 -4.83 4.54
C ALA A 182 -22.41 -3.80 3.49
N THR A 183 -22.53 -2.53 3.88
CA THR A 183 -22.89 -1.43 2.97
C THR A 183 -21.81 -1.18 1.94
N ALA A 184 -20.53 -1.13 2.35
CA ALA A 184 -19.40 -0.97 1.44
C ALA A 184 -19.32 -2.13 0.43
N THR A 185 -19.54 -3.37 0.88
CA THR A 185 -19.55 -4.56 0.01
C THR A 185 -20.70 -4.49 -0.99
N ALA A 186 -21.90 -4.12 -0.56
CA ALA A 186 -23.06 -3.97 -1.44
C ALA A 186 -22.84 -2.88 -2.51
N GLN A 187 -22.23 -1.76 -2.14
CA GLN A 187 -21.88 -0.68 -3.07
C GLN A 187 -20.80 -1.09 -4.07
N ALA A 188 -19.77 -1.82 -3.64
CA ALA A 188 -18.74 -2.35 -4.51
C ALA A 188 -19.33 -3.33 -5.54
N GLN A 189 -20.21 -4.24 -5.09
CA GLN A 189 -20.89 -5.19 -5.96
C GLN A 189 -21.81 -4.48 -6.96
N ALA A 190 -22.59 -3.50 -6.51
CA ALA A 190 -23.46 -2.71 -7.39
C ALA A 190 -22.65 -1.95 -8.45
N THR A 191 -21.48 -1.42 -8.09
CA THR A 191 -20.57 -0.75 -9.01
C THR A 191 -20.03 -1.73 -10.05
N LEU A 192 -19.55 -2.92 -9.63
CA LEU A 192 -19.09 -3.96 -10.54
C LEU A 192 -20.18 -4.39 -11.53
N THR A 193 -21.40 -4.63 -11.05
CA THR A 193 -22.53 -4.98 -11.92
C THR A 193 -22.85 -3.85 -12.91
N ALA A 194 -22.84 -2.59 -12.47
CA ALA A 194 -23.07 -1.45 -13.35
C ALA A 194 -22.00 -1.34 -14.44
N GLN A 195 -20.72 -1.54 -14.10
CA GLN A 195 -19.62 -1.51 -15.05
C GLN A 195 -19.67 -2.70 -16.02
N GLN A 196 -20.04 -3.89 -15.55
CA GLN A 196 -20.24 -5.04 -16.42
C GLN A 196 -21.36 -4.80 -17.44
N ASN A 197 -22.48 -4.20 -17.02
CA ASN A 197 -23.55 -3.81 -17.93
C ASN A 197 -23.08 -2.79 -18.99
N ILE A 198 -22.16 -1.88 -18.63
CA ILE A 198 -21.54 -0.95 -19.57
C ILE A 198 -20.71 -1.71 -20.60
N TYR A 199 -19.91 -2.70 -20.17
CA TYR A 199 -19.14 -3.56 -21.07
C TYR A 199 -20.07 -4.30 -22.05
N ASP A 200 -21.05 -5.03 -21.53
CA ASP A 200 -21.96 -5.84 -22.35
C ASP A 200 -22.70 -4.98 -23.38
N LYS A 201 -23.17 -3.80 -22.97
CA LYS A 201 -23.82 -2.85 -23.88
C LYS A 201 -22.84 -2.34 -24.94
N ALA A 202 -21.62 -2.00 -24.55
CA ALA A 202 -20.62 -1.42 -25.43
C ALA A 202 -20.05 -2.41 -26.46
N THR A 203 -20.21 -3.72 -26.24
CA THR A 203 -19.74 -4.79 -27.13
C THR A 203 -20.86 -5.61 -27.78
N SER A 204 -22.13 -5.30 -27.55
CA SER A 204 -23.27 -6.10 -28.05
C SER A 204 -23.61 -5.89 -29.53
N GLY A 205 -23.18 -4.77 -30.12
CA GLY A 205 -23.43 -4.43 -31.52
C GLY A 205 -22.45 -5.06 -32.50
N ILE A 206 -22.65 -4.81 -33.79
CA ILE A 206 -21.67 -5.14 -34.83
C ILE A 206 -20.51 -4.12 -34.73
N PRO A 207 -19.24 -4.57 -34.63
CA PRO A 207 -18.10 -3.67 -34.67
C PRO A 207 -18.06 -2.88 -35.98
N VAL A 208 -17.75 -1.58 -35.90
CA VAL A 208 -17.50 -0.74 -37.08
C VAL A 208 -16.15 -1.06 -37.74
N VAL A 209 -15.24 -1.65 -37.00
CA VAL A 209 -13.96 -2.18 -37.49
C VAL A 209 -13.77 -3.58 -36.93
N THR A 210 -13.41 -4.50 -37.81
CA THR A 210 -12.89 -5.82 -37.45
C THR A 210 -11.60 -6.03 -38.23
N ASP A 211 -10.50 -6.26 -37.53
CA ASP A 211 -9.18 -6.44 -38.12
C ASP A 211 -8.52 -7.65 -37.45
N SER A 212 -8.15 -8.66 -38.26
CA SER A 212 -7.47 -9.85 -37.72
C SER A 212 -6.08 -9.53 -37.19
N LEU A 213 -5.47 -8.44 -37.70
CA LEU A 213 -4.06 -8.07 -37.54
C LEU A 213 -3.10 -9.17 -38.05
N ALA A 214 -3.53 -9.99 -39.00
CA ALA A 214 -2.66 -10.98 -39.66
C ALA A 214 -1.83 -10.38 -40.81
N ASN A 215 -2.30 -9.26 -41.36
CA ASN A 215 -1.67 -8.49 -42.43
C ASN A 215 -2.15 -7.03 -42.32
N ASN A 216 -1.48 -6.13 -43.02
CA ASN A 216 -1.91 -4.73 -43.03
C ASN A 216 -3.32 -4.60 -43.63
N SER A 217 -4.07 -3.63 -43.12
CA SER A 217 -5.51 -3.45 -43.40
C SER A 217 -5.79 -2.02 -43.85
N GLN A 218 -7.08 -1.68 -44.02
CA GLN A 218 -7.50 -0.31 -44.31
C GLN A 218 -7.15 0.70 -43.20
N LEU A 219 -6.80 0.23 -42.00
CA LEU A 219 -6.29 1.08 -40.93
C LEU A 219 -4.86 1.57 -41.18
N ASN A 220 -4.15 1.02 -42.16
CA ASN A 220 -2.79 1.39 -42.54
C ASN A 220 -1.84 1.41 -41.33
N TRP A 221 -1.63 0.24 -40.73
CA TRP A 221 -0.72 0.08 -39.62
C TRP A 221 0.71 0.39 -40.03
N ASN A 222 1.48 1.02 -39.14
CA ASN A 222 2.92 1.17 -39.33
C ASN A 222 3.54 -0.21 -39.57
N GLN A 223 4.38 -0.33 -40.59
CA GLN A 223 5.06 -1.57 -40.89
C GLN A 223 6.48 -1.28 -41.31
N TYR A 224 7.41 -1.58 -40.42
CA TYR A 224 8.84 -1.45 -40.65
C TYR A 224 9.60 -2.34 -39.68
N ASP A 225 10.78 -2.75 -40.12
CA ASP A 225 11.76 -3.42 -39.28
C ASP A 225 12.99 -2.52 -39.22
N SER A 226 13.30 -1.99 -38.03
CA SER A 226 14.52 -1.21 -37.84
C SER A 226 15.74 -2.14 -37.88
N ALA A 227 16.92 -1.59 -38.14
CA ALA A 227 18.15 -2.38 -38.27
C ALA A 227 18.50 -3.25 -37.04
N ASN A 228 17.85 -3.03 -35.89
CA ASN A 228 18.03 -3.76 -34.65
C ASN A 228 16.85 -4.72 -34.31
N ASN A 229 15.99 -5.07 -35.27
CA ASN A 229 14.76 -5.88 -35.05
C ASN A 229 13.66 -5.21 -34.19
N GLY A 230 13.77 -3.90 -33.94
CA GLY A 230 12.72 -3.11 -33.30
C GLY A 230 11.73 -2.57 -34.34
N GLY A 231 10.47 -2.37 -33.98
CA GLY A 231 9.46 -1.84 -34.89
C GLY A 231 8.16 -2.61 -34.90
N CYS A 232 7.50 -2.62 -36.06
CA CYS A 232 6.13 -3.08 -36.24
C CYS A 232 6.06 -4.02 -37.45
N ASN A 233 5.66 -5.28 -37.26
CA ASN A 233 5.56 -6.21 -38.39
C ASN A 233 4.46 -7.26 -38.25
N PHE A 234 3.95 -7.73 -39.38
CA PHE A 234 2.97 -8.80 -39.45
C PHE A 234 3.68 -10.13 -39.66
N THR A 235 3.69 -10.99 -38.63
CA THR A 235 4.37 -12.29 -38.67
C THR A 235 3.56 -13.32 -37.87
N GLY A 236 3.55 -14.59 -38.33
CA GLY A 236 2.84 -15.65 -37.61
C GLY A 236 1.33 -15.45 -37.49
N GLY A 237 0.72 -14.63 -38.37
CA GLY A 237 -0.71 -14.31 -38.33
C GLY A 237 -1.11 -13.30 -37.24
N MET A 238 -0.13 -12.58 -36.67
CA MET A 238 -0.34 -11.55 -35.66
C MET A 238 0.47 -10.30 -36.01
N TYR A 239 0.11 -9.17 -35.42
CA TYR A 239 0.88 -7.95 -35.51
C TYR A 239 1.79 -7.83 -34.30
N HIS A 240 3.09 -7.89 -34.55
CA HIS A 240 4.14 -7.83 -33.55
C HIS A 240 4.66 -6.40 -33.41
N VAL A 241 4.75 -5.94 -32.17
CA VAL A 241 5.45 -4.72 -31.78
C VAL A 241 6.68 -5.13 -30.99
N LYS A 242 7.85 -4.63 -31.39
CA LYS A 242 9.13 -4.99 -30.78
C LYS A 242 9.92 -3.77 -30.36
N GLU A 243 10.53 -3.85 -29.19
CA GLU A 243 11.42 -2.83 -28.65
C GLU A 243 12.63 -3.50 -28.00
N LEU A 244 13.82 -2.98 -28.29
CA LEU A 244 15.10 -3.55 -27.85
C LEU A 244 16.01 -2.52 -27.18
N ASP A 245 15.62 -1.25 -27.19
CA ASP A 245 16.34 -0.19 -26.52
C ASP A 245 15.77 0.00 -25.11
N THR A 246 16.55 -0.41 -24.11
CA THR A 246 16.19 -0.31 -22.69
C THR A 246 15.79 1.12 -22.28
N GLY A 247 14.67 1.23 -21.59
CA GLY A 247 14.04 2.47 -21.14
C GLY A 247 13.14 3.13 -22.19
N TYR A 248 12.90 2.48 -23.33
CA TYR A 248 12.06 2.99 -24.41
C TYR A 248 10.91 2.05 -24.74
N PHE A 249 9.81 2.63 -25.24
CA PHE A 249 8.74 1.86 -25.88
C PHE A 249 8.64 2.17 -27.37
N GLN A 250 8.30 1.14 -28.14
CA GLN A 250 8.02 1.23 -29.56
C GLN A 250 6.52 1.46 -29.78
N PRO A 251 6.08 2.65 -30.22
CA PRO A 251 4.70 2.85 -30.65
C PRO A 251 4.50 2.39 -32.10
N CYS A 252 3.35 1.78 -32.35
CA CYS A 252 2.93 1.31 -33.66
C CYS A 252 1.48 1.75 -33.91
N PHE A 253 1.28 2.75 -34.77
CA PHE A 253 -0.03 3.38 -34.97
C PHE A 253 -0.76 2.82 -36.19
N ALA A 254 -2.09 2.80 -36.10
CA ALA A 254 -2.97 2.70 -37.27
C ALA A 254 -3.14 4.10 -37.88
N GLN A 255 -2.43 4.37 -38.97
CA GLN A 255 -2.30 5.72 -39.54
C GLN A 255 -3.64 6.28 -40.06
N SER A 256 -4.49 5.40 -40.59
CA SER A 256 -5.81 5.75 -41.14
C SER A 256 -6.94 5.57 -40.11
N SER A 257 -6.65 5.81 -38.83
CA SER A 257 -7.63 5.76 -37.75
C SER A 257 -7.90 7.14 -37.13
N ASN A 258 -9.15 7.39 -36.72
CA ASN A 258 -9.50 8.55 -35.90
C ASN A 258 -10.82 8.29 -35.17
N PHE A 259 -10.75 8.14 -33.84
CA PHE A 259 -11.92 7.79 -33.01
C PHE A 259 -12.09 8.76 -31.85
N SER A 260 -13.35 9.05 -31.49
CA SER A 260 -13.73 9.94 -30.39
C SER A 260 -14.28 9.16 -29.19
N ASN A 261 -15.55 8.77 -29.31
CA ASN A 261 -16.25 7.86 -28.41
C ASN A 261 -16.27 6.47 -29.04
N PHE A 262 -15.58 5.53 -28.42
CA PHE A 262 -15.42 4.19 -28.97
C PHE A 262 -15.12 3.16 -27.88
N THR A 263 -15.41 1.91 -28.21
CA THR A 263 -14.88 0.75 -27.50
C THR A 263 -13.88 0.07 -28.39
N LEU A 264 -12.67 -0.17 -27.90
CA LEU A 264 -11.64 -0.97 -28.55
C LEU A 264 -11.46 -2.26 -27.78
N GLN A 265 -11.52 -3.40 -28.46
CA GLN A 265 -11.18 -4.71 -27.91
C GLN A 265 -10.11 -5.37 -28.76
N VAL A 266 -9.05 -5.88 -28.14
CA VAL A 266 -7.97 -6.57 -28.83
C VAL A 266 -7.37 -7.65 -27.93
N GLN A 267 -6.92 -8.74 -28.54
CA GLN A 267 -6.18 -9.77 -27.84
C GLN A 267 -4.69 -9.42 -27.89
N MET A 268 -4.07 -9.31 -26.71
CA MET A 268 -2.65 -8.99 -26.53
C MET A 268 -1.94 -10.17 -25.86
N THR A 269 -0.75 -10.52 -26.34
CA THR A 269 0.15 -11.51 -25.72
C THR A 269 1.57 -10.94 -25.65
N ILE A 270 2.15 -10.92 -24.45
CA ILE A 270 3.56 -10.54 -24.25
C ILE A 270 4.39 -11.83 -24.34
N PHE A 271 5.20 -11.98 -25.40
CA PHE A 271 6.06 -13.15 -25.58
C PHE A 271 7.41 -12.99 -24.88
N SER A 272 7.99 -11.79 -24.97
CA SER A 272 9.16 -11.37 -24.18
C SER A 272 8.96 -9.93 -23.69
N GLY A 273 9.70 -9.57 -22.65
CA GLY A 273 9.62 -8.24 -22.04
C GLY A 273 8.72 -8.16 -20.82
N GLU A 274 8.46 -6.94 -20.38
CA GLU A 274 7.75 -6.66 -19.12
C GLU A 274 6.36 -6.07 -19.35
N TYR A 275 6.20 -5.27 -20.42
CA TYR A 275 5.01 -4.47 -20.67
C TYR A 275 4.61 -4.47 -22.15
N GLY A 276 3.30 -4.54 -22.38
CA GLY A 276 2.63 -4.22 -23.65
C GLY A 276 1.47 -3.26 -23.40
N GLY A 277 0.70 -2.90 -24.43
CA GLY A 277 -0.33 -1.90 -24.21
C GLY A 277 -0.99 -1.29 -25.43
N LEU A 278 -1.82 -0.29 -25.15
CA LEU A 278 -2.63 0.44 -26.12
C LEU A 278 -2.25 1.92 -26.12
N ILE A 279 -2.19 2.50 -27.32
CA ILE A 279 -2.22 3.93 -27.53
C ILE A 279 -3.59 4.32 -28.06
N PHE A 280 -4.15 5.43 -27.58
CA PHE A 280 -5.44 5.90 -28.05
C PHE A 280 -5.62 7.42 -27.96
N ARG A 281 -6.54 7.93 -28.80
CA ARG A 281 -6.77 9.36 -29.02
C ARG A 281 -5.46 10.09 -29.31
N ALA A 282 -4.66 9.48 -30.18
CA ALA A 282 -3.33 9.93 -30.49
C ALA A 282 -3.28 10.97 -31.60
N ASP A 283 -2.40 11.92 -31.43
CA ASP A 283 -1.80 12.74 -32.46
C ASP A 283 -0.34 12.30 -32.57
N SER A 284 -0.10 11.32 -33.45
CA SER A 284 1.22 10.69 -33.61
C SER A 284 2.28 11.65 -34.17
N GLN A 285 1.88 12.70 -34.89
CA GLN A 285 2.81 13.70 -35.43
C GLN A 285 3.39 14.60 -34.34
N ASN A 286 2.63 14.82 -33.25
CA ASN A 286 3.04 15.69 -32.15
C ASN A 286 3.33 14.91 -30.86
N SER A 287 3.35 13.57 -30.90
CA SER A 287 3.64 12.72 -29.74
C SER A 287 2.71 12.98 -28.55
N LYS A 288 1.41 13.17 -28.82
CA LYS A 288 0.37 13.45 -27.83
C LYS A 288 -0.68 12.36 -27.83
N PHE A 289 -0.82 11.64 -26.72
CA PHE A 289 -1.76 10.51 -26.64
C PHE A 289 -2.00 10.06 -25.20
N TYR A 290 -2.99 9.21 -25.01
CA TYR A 290 -3.03 8.34 -23.83
C TYR A 290 -2.32 7.02 -24.11
N LEU A 291 -1.60 6.52 -23.12
CA LEU A 291 -0.90 5.24 -23.15
C LEU A 291 -1.39 4.38 -21.99
N LEU A 292 -2.01 3.25 -22.31
CA LEU A 292 -2.31 2.19 -21.36
C LEU A 292 -1.22 1.12 -21.45
N GLN A 293 -0.54 0.86 -20.36
CA GLN A 293 0.40 -0.25 -20.22
C GLN A 293 -0.21 -1.37 -19.38
N ILE A 294 0.12 -2.60 -19.75
CA ILE A 294 -0.25 -3.83 -19.06
C ILE A 294 1.02 -4.62 -18.81
N GLY A 295 1.36 -4.82 -17.54
CA GLY A 295 2.56 -5.51 -17.12
C GLY A 295 2.34 -6.99 -16.85
N THR A 296 3.38 -7.80 -17.06
CA THR A 296 3.35 -9.24 -16.78
C THR A 296 3.16 -9.57 -15.30
N ALA A 297 3.43 -8.62 -14.39
CA ALA A 297 3.24 -8.73 -12.94
C ALA A 297 1.81 -8.35 -12.48
N SER A 298 0.81 -8.54 -13.35
CA SER A 298 -0.59 -8.16 -13.10
C SER A 298 -0.80 -6.65 -12.87
N SER A 299 0.15 -5.82 -13.30
CA SER A 299 0.07 -4.35 -13.17
C SER A 299 -0.57 -3.73 -14.40
N TYR A 300 -1.13 -2.53 -14.20
CA TYR A 300 -1.53 -1.65 -15.29
C TYR A 300 -1.25 -0.20 -14.91
N GLU A 301 -0.88 0.57 -15.92
CA GLU A 301 -0.66 2.00 -15.80
C GLU A 301 -1.34 2.74 -16.96
N LEU A 302 -1.91 3.90 -16.67
CA LEU A 302 -2.48 4.77 -17.68
C LEU A 302 -1.84 6.15 -17.59
N PHE A 303 -1.25 6.60 -18.70
CA PHE A 303 -0.56 7.88 -18.80
C PHE A 303 -1.21 8.81 -19.81
N THR A 304 -0.97 10.10 -19.62
CA THR A 304 -1.14 11.14 -20.64
C THR A 304 0.23 11.62 -21.08
N TYR A 305 0.56 11.45 -22.36
CA TYR A 305 1.78 11.96 -22.98
C TYR A 305 1.52 13.29 -23.67
N PHE A 306 2.40 14.27 -23.48
CA PHE A 306 2.30 15.61 -24.08
C PHE A 306 3.36 15.89 -25.15
N ASN A 307 4.37 15.03 -25.22
CA ASN A 307 5.47 15.01 -26.18
C ASN A 307 6.16 13.62 -26.11
N ASN A 308 7.29 13.47 -26.80
CA ASN A 308 8.06 12.22 -26.86
C ASN A 308 8.91 11.90 -25.61
N SER A 309 8.73 12.62 -24.50
CA SER A 309 9.45 12.36 -23.26
C SER A 309 8.50 11.94 -22.15
N GLY A 310 8.69 10.73 -21.62
CA GLY A 310 7.94 10.21 -20.47
C GLY A 310 8.18 11.00 -19.19
N ASN A 311 9.29 11.75 -19.08
CA ASN A 311 9.51 12.72 -18.00
C ASN A 311 8.40 13.80 -17.93
N ASN A 312 7.78 14.11 -19.07
CA ASN A 312 6.70 15.08 -19.16
C ASN A 312 5.32 14.43 -19.12
N SER A 313 5.25 13.09 -19.08
CA SER A 313 3.98 12.38 -19.01
C SER A 313 3.29 12.60 -17.65
N LYS A 314 1.98 12.39 -17.60
CA LYS A 314 1.20 12.40 -16.37
C LYS A 314 0.55 11.04 -16.16
N THR A 315 0.87 10.40 -15.03
CA THR A 315 0.17 9.20 -14.56
C THR A 315 -1.26 9.54 -14.15
N LEU A 316 -2.22 8.80 -14.70
CA LEU A 316 -3.64 8.88 -14.37
C LEU A 316 -4.07 7.73 -13.45
N LEU A 317 -3.56 6.53 -13.71
CA LEU A 317 -3.82 5.32 -12.92
C LEU A 317 -2.54 4.49 -12.84
N THR A 318 -2.31 3.85 -11.69
CA THR A 318 -1.31 2.81 -11.47
C THR A 318 -1.86 1.87 -10.41
N SER A 319 -2.02 0.59 -10.75
CA SER A 319 -2.53 -0.41 -9.81
C SER A 319 -2.30 -1.84 -10.36
N TYR A 320 -2.91 -2.82 -9.70
CA TYR A 320 -2.84 -4.24 -10.05
C TYR A 320 -4.23 -4.84 -10.21
N SER A 321 -4.36 -5.87 -11.04
CA SER A 321 -5.59 -6.63 -11.19
C SER A 321 -5.30 -8.10 -11.46
N SER A 322 -5.91 -8.99 -10.67
CA SER A 322 -5.83 -10.44 -10.88
C SER A 322 -6.46 -10.92 -12.19
N ALA A 323 -7.20 -10.05 -12.89
CA ALA A 323 -7.71 -10.35 -14.22
C ALA A 323 -6.60 -10.38 -15.29
N ILE A 324 -5.45 -9.73 -15.04
CA ILE A 324 -4.32 -9.67 -15.96
C ILE A 324 -3.48 -10.94 -15.82
N LYS A 325 -3.21 -11.59 -16.95
CA LYS A 325 -2.32 -12.75 -17.04
C LYS A 325 -0.91 -12.31 -17.43
N GLY A 326 0.09 -13.08 -17.00
CA GLY A 326 1.50 -12.79 -17.27
C GLY A 326 1.99 -13.20 -18.66
N LEU A 327 3.30 -13.43 -18.75
CA LEU A 327 4.01 -13.77 -19.99
C LEU A 327 3.41 -14.99 -20.70
N ASN A 328 3.40 -14.97 -22.03
CA ASN A 328 2.90 -16.04 -22.90
C ASN A 328 1.42 -16.40 -22.69
N GLN A 329 0.64 -15.54 -22.02
CA GLN A 329 -0.79 -15.72 -21.83
C GLN A 329 -1.57 -14.63 -22.57
N PRO A 330 -2.62 -14.99 -23.31
CA PRO A 330 -3.45 -14.02 -24.00
C PRO A 330 -4.32 -13.24 -22.99
N ASN A 331 -4.25 -11.91 -23.07
CA ASN A 331 -5.11 -10.97 -22.36
C ASN A 331 -6.05 -10.28 -23.35
N LEU A 332 -7.36 -10.36 -23.12
CA LEU A 332 -8.35 -9.63 -23.91
C LEU A 332 -8.49 -8.24 -23.30
N LEU A 333 -7.83 -7.25 -23.90
CA LEU A 333 -7.92 -5.87 -23.45
C LEU A 333 -9.18 -5.25 -24.02
N THR A 334 -9.92 -4.49 -23.22
CA THR A 334 -11.03 -3.67 -23.69
C THR A 334 -10.98 -2.29 -23.05
N LEU A 335 -10.93 -1.26 -23.89
CA LEU A 335 -10.98 0.13 -23.49
C LEU A 335 -12.28 0.75 -23.99
N ILE A 336 -13.06 1.30 -23.06
CA ILE A 336 -14.26 2.10 -23.37
C ILE A 336 -13.92 3.56 -23.14
N ALA A 337 -13.75 4.32 -24.22
CA ALA A 337 -13.51 5.76 -24.18
C ALA A 337 -14.80 6.50 -24.52
N ARG A 338 -15.47 7.11 -23.53
CA ARG A 338 -16.74 7.84 -23.71
C ARG A 338 -16.63 9.24 -23.09
N GLY A 339 -16.59 10.27 -23.93
CA GLY A 339 -16.33 11.63 -23.50
C GLY A 339 -14.99 11.70 -22.78
N ASN A 340 -14.98 12.09 -21.52
CA ASN A 340 -13.78 12.11 -20.68
C ASN A 340 -13.56 10.81 -19.91
N GLN A 341 -14.54 9.90 -19.88
CA GLN A 341 -14.43 8.66 -19.12
C GLN A 341 -13.67 7.60 -19.92
N LEU A 342 -12.65 7.03 -19.30
CA LEU A 342 -11.79 5.99 -19.82
C LEU A 342 -11.94 4.79 -18.89
N THR A 343 -12.59 3.73 -19.35
CA THR A 343 -12.85 2.53 -18.55
C THR A 343 -12.13 1.33 -19.12
N LEU A 344 -11.36 0.66 -18.28
CA LEU A 344 -10.55 -0.51 -18.61
C LEU A 344 -11.22 -1.79 -18.15
N PHE A 345 -11.25 -2.77 -19.05
CA PHE A 345 -11.56 -4.15 -18.77
C PHE A 345 -10.44 -5.05 -19.30
N VAL A 346 -10.15 -6.12 -18.58
CA VAL A 346 -9.21 -7.16 -19.00
C VAL A 346 -9.86 -8.50 -18.83
N ASN A 347 -9.79 -9.36 -19.85
CA ASN A 347 -10.42 -10.67 -19.84
C ASN A 347 -11.92 -10.62 -19.48
N LYS A 348 -12.60 -9.56 -19.97
CA LYS A 348 -14.02 -9.23 -19.72
C LYS A 348 -14.37 -8.83 -18.28
N HIS A 349 -13.39 -8.66 -17.40
CA HIS A 349 -13.60 -8.17 -16.03
C HIS A 349 -13.31 -6.67 -15.95
N TYR A 350 -14.14 -5.93 -15.21
CA TYR A 350 -13.87 -4.54 -14.88
C TYR A 350 -12.56 -4.42 -14.11
N VAL A 351 -11.69 -3.51 -14.54
CA VAL A 351 -10.41 -3.24 -13.89
C VAL A 351 -10.45 -1.87 -13.22
N ASP A 352 -10.68 -0.80 -13.99
CA ASP A 352 -10.70 0.55 -13.42
C ASP A 352 -11.37 1.58 -14.36
N THR A 353 -11.60 2.79 -13.85
CA THR A 353 -12.09 3.93 -14.62
C THR A 353 -11.44 5.23 -14.17
N VAL A 354 -11.12 6.11 -15.12
CA VAL A 354 -10.66 7.48 -14.83
C VAL A 354 -11.37 8.49 -15.72
N SER A 355 -11.56 9.70 -15.22
CA SER A 355 -12.07 10.83 -16.00
C SER A 355 -10.92 11.77 -16.40
N ASN A 356 -10.60 11.83 -17.69
CA ASN A 356 -9.63 12.76 -18.25
C ASN A 356 -10.08 13.28 -19.63
N GLY A 357 -10.10 14.61 -19.78
CA GLY A 357 -10.56 15.30 -20.99
C GLY A 357 -9.45 15.91 -21.85
N THR A 358 -8.18 15.57 -21.61
CA THR A 358 -7.03 16.16 -22.32
C THR A 358 -7.11 15.91 -23.81
N TYR A 359 -7.28 14.64 -24.21
CA TYR A 359 -7.49 14.25 -25.60
C TYR A 359 -8.89 13.68 -25.80
N LYS A 360 -9.55 14.10 -26.88
CA LYS A 360 -10.95 13.75 -27.18
C LYS A 360 -11.09 12.82 -28.38
N THR A 361 -10.18 12.96 -29.36
CA THR A 361 -10.18 12.19 -30.60
C THR A 361 -8.75 11.86 -30.99
N GLY A 362 -8.55 10.86 -31.86
CA GLY A 362 -7.27 10.63 -32.51
C GLY A 362 -7.08 9.19 -32.94
N GLN A 363 -5.87 8.90 -33.40
CA GLN A 363 -5.44 7.58 -33.82
C GLN A 363 -5.41 6.59 -32.65
N ILE A 364 -5.40 5.31 -32.98
CA ILE A 364 -5.09 4.21 -32.06
C ILE A 364 -3.74 3.59 -32.42
N GLY A 365 -3.16 2.87 -31.47
CA GLY A 365 -1.92 2.14 -31.67
C GLY A 365 -1.67 1.11 -30.59
N PHE A 366 -0.54 0.42 -30.73
CA PHE A 366 -0.05 -0.57 -29.78
C PHE A 366 1.39 -0.28 -29.41
N ILE A 367 1.85 -0.87 -28.30
CA ILE A 367 3.22 -0.70 -27.83
C ILE A 367 3.89 -2.02 -27.43
N ALA A 368 5.22 -2.01 -27.44
CA ALA A 368 6.05 -2.89 -26.63
C ALA A 368 7.02 -2.00 -25.86
N TYR A 369 7.24 -2.27 -24.58
CA TYR A 369 8.10 -1.45 -23.73
C TYR A 369 9.25 -2.26 -23.15
N ASP A 370 10.46 -2.00 -23.65
CA ASP A 370 11.70 -2.51 -23.04
C ASP A 370 12.04 -1.65 -21.83
N ASN A 371 11.53 -2.04 -20.66
CA ASN A 371 11.91 -1.40 -19.41
C ASN A 371 13.32 -1.83 -18.99
N THR A 372 13.58 -3.14 -18.97
CA THR A 372 14.90 -3.76 -18.72
C THR A 372 15.17 -5.00 -19.58
N ILE A 373 14.20 -5.42 -20.39
CA ILE A 373 14.22 -6.65 -21.17
C ILE A 373 13.61 -6.37 -22.56
N PRO A 374 14.29 -6.77 -23.66
CA PRO A 374 13.75 -6.67 -25.01
C PRO A 374 12.35 -7.29 -25.12
N SER A 375 11.44 -6.50 -25.66
CA SER A 375 10.02 -6.79 -25.66
C SER A 375 9.52 -7.20 -27.04
N ASP A 376 8.71 -8.25 -27.08
CA ASP A 376 7.96 -8.71 -28.24
C ASP A 376 6.52 -8.94 -27.81
N VAL A 377 5.62 -8.08 -28.28
CA VAL A 377 4.20 -8.11 -27.93
C VAL A 377 3.39 -8.30 -29.20
N ALA A 378 2.58 -9.35 -29.22
CA ALA A 378 1.72 -9.69 -30.33
C ALA A 378 0.27 -9.28 -30.06
N TYR A 379 -0.36 -8.75 -31.10
CA TYR A 379 -1.74 -8.30 -31.10
C TYR A 379 -2.53 -9.00 -32.21
N ASN A 380 -3.74 -9.44 -31.90
CA ASN A 380 -4.68 -9.99 -32.88
C ASN A 380 -6.14 -9.73 -32.54
N ASN A 381 -7.02 -9.96 -33.51
CA ASN A 381 -8.48 -9.89 -33.36
C ASN A 381 -8.98 -8.54 -32.80
N LEU A 382 -8.58 -7.45 -33.44
CA LEU A 382 -9.04 -6.11 -33.08
C LEU A 382 -10.50 -5.91 -33.51
N GLN A 383 -11.30 -5.39 -32.59
CA GLN A 383 -12.67 -4.96 -32.82
C GLN A 383 -12.88 -3.55 -32.25
N ILE A 384 -13.62 -2.71 -32.99
CA ILE A 384 -13.96 -1.36 -32.53
C ILE A 384 -15.45 -1.10 -32.73
N TRP A 385 -16.11 -0.55 -31.71
CA TRP A 385 -17.49 -0.07 -31.77
C TRP A 385 -17.52 1.44 -31.57
N ARG A 386 -18.43 2.13 -32.26
CA ARG A 386 -18.75 3.54 -31.97
C ARG A 386 -19.79 3.60 -30.85
N LEU A 387 -19.66 4.59 -29.96
CA LEU A 387 -20.53 4.79 -28.79
C LEU A 387 -21.45 5.98 -28.91
#